data_AF-A0A7H0GPM0-F1
#
_entry.id   AF-A0A7H0GPM0-F1
#
_cell.length_a   1.000
_cell.length_b   1.000
_cell.length_c   1.000
_cell.angle_alpha   90.00
_cell.angle_beta   90.00
_cell.angle_gamma   90.00
#
_symmetry.space_group_name_H-M   'P 1'
#
loop_
_entity.id
_entity.type
_entity.pdbx_description
1 polymer ?
#
loop_
_entity_poly.entity_id
_entity_poly.type
_entity_poly.pdbx_seq_one_letter_code
_entity_poly.pdbx_strand_id
1 'polypeptide(L)'
;MKSYIVLATLLGALSAPVFAGDAAVQAAKEMIPLADGGTLYIFKDGLMAQEDRFGRATYQKIGTSVVAKDGRNIAITSNEVARLYSLLQKGHRG
;
A
#
# COMPACT_ATOMS: atom_id res chain seq x y z
N MET A 1 12.25 -41.53 1.23
CA MET A 1 12.62 -40.34 2.02
C MET A 1 11.36 -39.51 2.15
N LYS A 2 10.78 -39.38 3.35
CA LYS A 2 9.47 -38.71 3.52
C LYS A 2 9.70 -37.19 3.51
N SER A 3 9.11 -36.53 2.53
CA SER A 3 9.13 -35.07 2.34
C SER A 3 8.29 -34.39 3.43
N TYR A 4 8.88 -33.41 4.13
CA TYR A 4 8.14 -32.50 5.00
C TYR A 4 7.99 -31.17 4.27
N ILE A 5 6.83 -30.93 3.68
CA ILE A 5 6.42 -29.58 3.25
C ILE A 5 5.87 -28.91 4.50
N VAL A 6 6.65 -28.00 5.09
CA VAL A 6 6.16 -27.13 6.15
C VAL A 6 5.43 -25.97 5.48
N LEU A 7 4.11 -26.12 5.34
CA LEU A 7 3.23 -25.02 4.96
C LEU A 7 2.99 -24.15 6.21
N ALA A 8 3.83 -23.13 6.40
CA ALA A 8 3.65 -22.17 7.48
C ALA A 8 2.53 -21.19 7.09
N THR A 9 1.29 -21.51 7.46
CA THR A 9 0.16 -20.58 7.38
C THR A 9 0.28 -19.56 8.52
N LEU A 10 0.94 -18.44 8.26
CA LEU A 10 0.85 -17.25 9.10
C LEU A 10 -0.55 -16.64 8.93
N LEU A 11 -1.48 -17.01 9.80
CA LEU A 11 -2.67 -16.19 10.05
C LEU A 11 -2.22 -14.92 10.77
N GLY A 12 -1.70 -13.95 10.02
CA GLY A 12 -1.62 -12.58 10.49
C GLY A 12 -3.05 -12.09 10.67
N ALA A 13 -3.46 -11.85 11.92
CA ALA A 13 -4.64 -11.05 12.19
C ALA A 13 -4.38 -9.66 11.61
N LEU A 14 -4.81 -9.44 10.37
CA LEU A 14 -4.86 -8.12 9.77
C LEU A 14 -5.91 -7.36 10.56
N SER A 15 -5.47 -6.63 11.58
CA SER A 15 -6.19 -5.44 12.02
C SER A 15 -6.13 -4.44 10.86
N ALA A 16 -6.91 -4.72 9.81
CA ALA A 16 -7.19 -3.75 8.77
C ALA A 16 -7.84 -2.58 9.51
N PRO A 17 -7.28 -1.37 9.42
CA PRO A 17 -7.96 -0.22 9.98
C PRO A 17 -9.34 -0.16 9.33
N VAL A 18 -10.39 0.11 10.12
CA VAL A 18 -11.76 0.23 9.65
C VAL A 18 -11.87 1.50 8.80
N PHE A 19 -11.39 1.45 7.57
CA PHE A 19 -11.48 2.51 6.57
C PHE A 19 -12.79 2.40 5.78
N ALA A 20 -13.90 2.19 6.49
CA ALA A 20 -15.23 2.12 5.89
C ALA A 20 -15.64 3.52 5.39
N GLY A 21 -15.22 3.88 4.17
CA GLY A 21 -15.55 5.15 3.53
C GLY A 21 -14.45 5.74 2.64
N ASP A 22 -13.23 5.21 2.67
CA ASP A 22 -12.12 5.83 1.94
C ASP A 22 -12.02 5.34 0.48
N ALA A 23 -12.21 6.25 -0.47
CA ALA A 23 -12.15 5.97 -1.90
C ALA A 23 -10.78 5.43 -2.36
N ALA A 24 -9.68 5.81 -1.70
CA ALA A 24 -8.34 5.28 -2.00
C ALA A 24 -8.24 3.80 -1.65
N VAL A 25 -8.79 3.42 -0.49
CA VAL A 25 -8.83 2.03 -0.02
C VAL A 25 -9.66 1.15 -0.97
N GLN A 26 -10.80 1.65 -1.45
CA GLN A 26 -11.66 0.91 -2.40
C GLN A 26 -11.03 0.73 -3.79
N ALA A 27 -10.18 1.67 -4.19
CA ALA A 27 -9.45 1.62 -5.46
C ALA A 27 -8.23 0.70 -5.39
N ALA A 28 -7.68 0.48 -4.20
CA ALA A 28 -6.52 -0.36 -3.97
C ALA A 28 -6.86 -1.85 -4.16
N LYS A 29 -5.91 -2.59 -4.75
CA LYS A 29 -5.84 -4.05 -4.68
C LYS A 29 -5.10 -4.49 -3.42
N GLU A 30 -4.04 -3.75 -3.07
CA GLU A 30 -3.23 -4.00 -1.89
C GLU A 30 -2.77 -2.66 -1.31
N MET A 31 -2.64 -2.61 0.01
CA MET A 31 -2.07 -1.49 0.74
C MET A 31 -0.91 -2.01 1.58
N ILE A 32 0.27 -1.44 1.37
CA ILE A 32 1.49 -1.87 2.04
C ILE A 32 1.93 -0.76 2.99
N PRO A 33 1.84 -0.97 4.32
CA PRO A 33 2.37 -0.03 5.29
C PRO A 33 3.89 0.10 5.11
N LEU A 34 4.40 1.33 5.10
CA LEU A 34 5.81 1.64 4.94
C LEU A 34 6.49 1.90 6.30
N ALA A 35 7.80 1.70 6.34
CA ALA A 35 8.61 1.90 7.54
C ALA A 35 8.68 3.38 7.99
N ASP A 36 8.50 4.32 7.06
CA ASP A 36 8.41 5.76 7.34
C ASP A 36 7.05 6.20 7.91
N GLY A 37 6.11 5.26 8.04
CA GLY A 37 4.75 5.49 8.51
C GLY A 37 3.74 5.85 7.41
N GLY A 38 4.16 5.92 6.15
CA GLY A 38 3.27 6.06 5.01
C GLY A 38 2.64 4.74 4.56
N THR A 39 1.93 4.79 3.43
CA THR A 39 1.31 3.62 2.79
C THR A 39 1.57 3.63 1.30
N LEU A 40 2.07 2.52 0.76
CA LEU A 40 2.13 2.29 -0.68
C LEU A 40 0.85 1.58 -1.12
N TYR A 41 0.09 2.24 -1.99
CA TYR A 41 -1.11 1.70 -2.62
C TYR A 41 -0.73 1.01 -3.92
N ILE A 42 -1.12 -0.26 -4.07
CA ILE A 42 -1.09 -0.98 -5.34
C ILE A 42 -2.52 -1.03 -5.87
N PHE A 43 -2.78 -0.38 -7.01
CA PHE A 43 -4.10 -0.35 -7.62
C PHE A 43 -4.42 -1.64 -8.37
N LYS A 44 -5.69 -1.81 -8.77
CA LYS A 44 -6.18 -3.01 -9.48
C LYS A 44 -5.51 -3.26 -10.83
N ASP A 45 -4.99 -2.21 -11.46
CA ASP A 45 -4.19 -2.26 -12.69
C ASP A 45 -2.69 -2.51 -12.44
N GLY A 46 -2.28 -2.63 -11.18
CA GLY A 46 -0.89 -2.86 -10.76
C GLY A 46 -0.05 -1.59 -10.65
N LEU A 47 -0.62 -0.41 -10.92
CA LEU A 47 0.06 0.86 -10.75
C LEU A 47 0.13 1.25 -9.27
N MET A 48 1.12 2.08 -8.93
CA MET A 48 1.48 2.38 -7.55
C MET A 48 1.36 3.87 -7.25
N ALA A 49 0.93 4.21 -6.05
CA ALA A 49 1.04 5.56 -5.50
C ALA A 49 1.34 5.49 -4.00
N GLN A 50 2.04 6.48 -3.48
CA GLN A 50 2.39 6.54 -2.06
C GLN A 50 1.65 7.67 -1.36
N GLU A 51 1.12 7.35 -0.18
CA GLU A 51 0.68 8.31 0.82
C GLU A 51 1.77 8.43 1.89
N ASP A 52 2.08 9.66 2.31
CA ASP A 52 2.99 9.92 3.41
C ASP A 52 2.31 9.65 4.77
N ARG A 53 3.10 9.66 5.85
CA ARG A 53 2.61 9.47 7.23
C ARG A 53 1.56 10.49 7.71
N PHE A 54 1.30 11.55 6.93
CA PHE A 54 0.35 12.61 7.24
C PHE A 54 -0.92 12.51 6.40
N GLY A 55 -1.11 11.43 5.64
CA GLY A 55 -2.29 11.24 4.81
C GLY A 55 -2.24 11.97 3.47
N ARG A 56 -1.05 12.34 2.97
CA ARG A 56 -0.89 13.11 1.72
C ARG A 56 -0.29 12.26 0.63
N ALA A 57 -0.87 12.32 -0.57
CA ALA A 57 -0.24 11.72 -1.75
C ALA A 57 1.12 12.38 -2.00
N THR A 58 2.18 11.58 -2.09
CA THR A 58 3.56 12.04 -2.29
C THR A 58 4.14 11.46 -3.56
N TYR A 59 4.97 12.25 -4.24
CA TYR A 59 5.66 11.83 -5.45
C TYR A 59 6.76 10.84 -5.09
N GLN A 60 6.81 9.72 -5.81
CA GLN A 60 7.94 8.79 -5.76
C GLN A 60 8.65 8.72 -7.11
N LYS A 61 9.98 8.72 -7.05
CA LYS A 61 10.82 8.60 -8.24
C LYS A 61 10.80 7.14 -8.72
N ILE A 62 10.42 6.92 -9.98
CA ILE A 62 10.47 5.59 -10.59
C ILE A 62 11.93 5.08 -10.64
N GLY A 63 12.13 3.81 -10.35
CA GLY A 63 13.45 3.17 -10.29
C GLY A 63 14.14 3.27 -8.92
N THR A 64 13.52 3.93 -7.94
CA THR A 64 13.96 3.84 -6.53
C THR A 64 13.24 2.70 -5.81
N SER A 65 13.41 2.61 -4.50
CA SER A 65 12.70 1.63 -3.67
C SER A 65 12.26 2.23 -2.34
N VAL A 66 11.24 1.64 -1.76
CA VAL A 66 10.70 1.98 -0.43
C VAL A 66 10.76 0.78 0.48
N VAL A 67 10.88 1.03 1.78
CA VAL A 67 10.94 -0.03 2.79
C VAL A 67 9.55 -0.23 3.38
N ALA A 68 9.00 -1.42 3.22
CA ALA A 68 7.77 -1.82 3.90
C ALA A 68 8.01 -1.97 5.40
N LYS A 69 6.94 -1.85 6.20
CA LYS A 69 7.00 -1.98 7.66
C LYS A 69 7.53 -3.35 8.13
N ASP A 70 7.38 -4.38 7.30
CA ASP A 70 7.91 -5.73 7.53
C ASP A 70 9.38 -5.92 7.08
N GLY A 71 10.03 -4.85 6.61
CA GLY A 71 11.44 -4.84 6.20
C GLY A 71 11.69 -5.19 4.73
N ARG A 72 10.66 -5.54 3.94
CA ARG A 72 10.82 -5.77 2.50
C ARG A 72 11.17 -4.47 1.77
N ASN A 73 12.11 -4.54 0.84
CA ASN A 73 12.39 -3.43 -0.07
C ASN A 73 11.56 -3.59 -1.35
N ILE A 74 10.78 -2.57 -1.71
CA ILE A 74 9.83 -2.59 -2.83
C ILE A 74 10.28 -1.60 -3.89
N ALA A 75 10.54 -2.08 -5.10
CA ALA A 75 10.89 -1.24 -6.23
C ALA A 75 9.68 -0.43 -6.70
N ILE A 76 9.89 0.88 -6.92
CA ILE A 76 8.86 1.78 -7.47
C ILE A 76 8.91 1.71 -8.99
N THR A 77 7.87 1.12 -9.59
CA THR A 77 7.76 0.96 -11.05
C THR A 77 6.81 1.97 -11.71
N SER A 78 5.97 2.63 -10.92
CA SER A 78 4.98 3.60 -11.38
C SER A 78 4.70 4.63 -10.29
N ASN A 79 4.07 5.75 -10.66
CA ASN A 79 3.75 6.81 -9.72
C ASN A 79 2.44 7.52 -10.12
N GLU A 80 1.35 7.07 -9.50
CA GLU A 80 -0.01 7.56 -9.68
C GLU A 80 -0.40 8.59 -8.60
N VAL A 81 0.53 9.47 -8.22
CA VAL A 81 0.32 10.48 -7.16
C VAL A 81 -0.92 11.35 -7.40
N ALA A 82 -1.21 11.73 -8.65
CA ALA A 82 -2.38 12.55 -8.98
C ALA A 82 -3.71 11.78 -8.77
N ARG A 83 -3.73 10.50 -9.14
CA ARG A 83 -4.87 9.61 -8.90
C ARG A 83 -5.12 9.44 -7.40
N LEU A 84 -4.07 9.14 -6.64
CA LEU A 84 -4.17 9.00 -5.19
C LEU A 84 -4.64 10.30 -4.53
N TYR A 85 -4.09 11.45 -4.93
CA TYR A 85 -4.55 12.75 -4.45
C TYR A 85 -6.06 12.95 -4.67
N SER A 86 -6.56 12.64 -5.86
CA SER A 86 -8.01 12.73 -6.15
C SER A 86 -8.85 11.80 -5.27
N LEU A 87 -8.36 10.59 -5.00
CA LEU A 87 -9.06 9.60 -4.18
C LEU A 87 -9.12 10.01 -2.69
N LEU A 88 -8.00 10.46 -2.12
CA LEU A 88 -7.94 10.94 -0.74
C LEU A 88 -8.89 12.13 -0.52
N GLN A 89 -8.97 13.04 -1.49
CA GLN A 89 -9.90 14.17 -1.44
C GLN A 89 -11.37 13.76 -1.54
N LYS A 90 -11.68 12.64 -2.21
CA LYS A 90 -13.04 12.07 -2.25
C LYS A 90 -13.42 11.42 -0.92
N GLY A 91 -12.48 10.71 -0.28
CA GLY A 91 -12.69 10.11 1.04
C GLY A 91 -12.96 11.13 2.14
N HIS A 92 -12.37 12.33 2.06
CA HIS A 92 -12.58 13.42 3.03
C HIS A 92 -13.86 14.25 2.81
N ARG A 93 -14.57 14.09 1.70
CA ARG A 93 -15.80 14.86 1.38
C ARG A 93 -17.10 14.05 1.59
N GLY A 94 -17.02 12.94 2.33
CA GLY A 94 -18.17 12.13 2.73
C GLY A 94 -18.98 12.75 3.86
#